data_AF-A0A7L1Q7X3-F1
#
_entry.id   AF-A0A7L1Q7X3-F1
#
_cell.length_a   1.000
_cell.length_b   1.000
_cell.length_c   1.000
_cell.angle_alpha   90.00
_cell.angle_beta   90.00
_cell.angle_gamma   90.00
#
_symmetry.space_group_name_H-M   'P 1'
#
loop_
_entity.id
_entity.type
_entity.pdbx_description
1 polymer ?
#
loop_
_entity_poly.entity_id
_entity_poly.type
_entity_poly.pdbx_seq_one_letter_code
_entity_poly.pdbx_strand_id
1 'polypeptide(L)'
;SGAAWARGLLSWARPERWLASGSLFPLSCIHTSTSLQKIGKWEKKNRIVYPPQLPGEPRRPAEIYHCRREIKYSKDKMWYLAKLIKGLSIDQALAQLEFSDKKGAKVIKEVLLEAQEMAVRKHNVEFKSNLHIAESQTGRGRYVKRTRCHGKGMFGIMKISRCHYFVKLVEGPPPPPEPPRTGFDQAKEYVQQLRNRTLVHTL
;
A
#
# COMPACT_ATOMS: atom_id res chain seq x y z
N SER A 1 65.23 -30.99 -22.42
CA SER A 1 65.79 -32.11 -23.21
C SER A 1 64.66 -32.86 -23.89
N GLY A 2 64.84 -33.12 -25.17
CA GLY A 2 63.77 -33.38 -26.14
C GLY A 2 63.03 -34.71 -26.04
N ALA A 3 61.98 -34.75 -26.88
CA ALA A 3 60.98 -35.77 -27.04
C ALA A 3 61.47 -37.11 -27.61
N ALA A 4 60.71 -38.16 -27.29
CA ALA A 4 60.35 -39.29 -28.14
C ALA A 4 59.17 -39.99 -27.40
N TRP A 5 58.15 -40.60 -27.98
CA TRP A 5 58.05 -41.66 -28.99
C TRP A 5 56.57 -41.67 -29.49
N ALA A 6 56.31 -41.65 -30.79
CA ALA A 6 55.99 -42.79 -31.66
C ALA A 6 54.48 -43.13 -31.80
N ARG A 7 53.97 -42.76 -32.98
CA ARG A 7 53.00 -43.37 -33.91
C ARG A 7 52.11 -44.53 -33.40
N GLY A 8 50.81 -44.38 -33.68
CA GLY A 8 49.87 -45.50 -33.92
C GLY A 8 48.86 -45.10 -35.00
N LEU A 9 48.97 -45.74 -36.17
CA LEU A 9 48.05 -45.65 -37.31
C LEU A 9 46.89 -46.63 -37.10
N LEU A 10 45.65 -46.22 -37.39
CA LEU A 10 44.68 -47.08 -38.07
C LEU A 10 43.51 -46.25 -38.62
N SER A 11 43.50 -46.17 -39.95
CA SER A 11 42.41 -45.72 -40.81
C SER A 11 41.21 -46.66 -40.73
N TRP A 12 39.97 -46.15 -40.83
CA TRP A 12 38.97 -46.67 -41.76
C TRP A 12 37.92 -45.62 -42.15
N ALA A 13 37.59 -45.68 -43.44
CA ALA A 13 36.51 -45.07 -44.22
C ALA A 13 35.11 -45.26 -43.57
N ARG A 14 34.00 -44.58 -43.89
CA ARG A 14 33.55 -43.64 -44.95
C ARG A 14 32.20 -43.01 -44.43
N PRO A 15 31.44 -42.21 -45.22
CA PRO A 15 30.58 -41.13 -44.74
C PRO A 15 29.11 -41.54 -44.55
N GLU A 16 28.33 -40.70 -43.88
CA GLU A 16 26.95 -40.36 -44.28
C GLU A 16 26.44 -39.21 -43.41
N ARG A 17 26.43 -38.00 -43.97
CA ARG A 17 25.92 -36.79 -43.31
C ARG A 17 24.45 -36.67 -43.66
N TRP A 18 23.60 -37.19 -42.79
CA TRP A 18 22.15 -37.02 -42.89
C TRP A 18 21.79 -35.54 -42.79
N LEU A 19 21.17 -35.00 -43.85
CA LEU A 19 20.51 -33.70 -43.84
C LEU A 19 19.19 -33.84 -43.07
N ALA A 20 19.18 -33.43 -41.81
CA ALA A 20 17.94 -33.30 -41.05
C ALA A 20 17.21 -32.01 -41.49
N SER A 21 16.09 -32.20 -42.19
CA SER A 21 15.08 -31.19 -42.48
C SER A 21 14.51 -30.63 -41.16
N GLY A 22 14.98 -29.46 -40.74
CA GLY A 22 14.41 -28.71 -39.63
C GLY A 22 13.21 -27.88 -40.09
N SER A 23 12.02 -28.26 -39.63
CA SER A 23 10.78 -27.51 -39.85
C SER A 23 10.82 -26.14 -39.18
N LEU A 24 10.53 -25.11 -39.97
CA LEU A 24 10.21 -23.76 -39.52
C LEU A 24 8.88 -23.77 -38.76
N PHE A 25 8.92 -23.57 -37.46
CA PHE A 25 7.79 -22.97 -36.75
C PHE A 25 8.30 -21.70 -36.06
N PRO A 26 7.85 -20.50 -36.47
CA PRO A 26 8.10 -19.31 -35.68
C PRO A 26 7.35 -19.48 -34.36
N LEU A 27 8.09 -19.59 -33.26
CA LEU A 27 7.54 -19.40 -31.92
C LEU A 27 7.00 -17.98 -31.87
N SER A 28 5.71 -17.79 -32.16
CA SER A 28 5.03 -16.55 -31.88
C SER A 28 4.98 -16.40 -30.36
N CYS A 29 5.97 -15.72 -29.80
CA CYS A 29 5.94 -15.19 -28.45
C CYS A 29 4.91 -14.06 -28.39
N ILE A 30 3.63 -14.45 -28.46
CA ILE A 30 2.53 -13.59 -28.06
C ILE A 30 2.71 -13.43 -26.54
N HIS A 31 3.40 -12.36 -26.14
CA HIS A 31 3.42 -11.92 -24.77
C HIS A 31 2.00 -11.48 -24.37
N THR A 32 1.16 -12.41 -23.91
CA THR A 32 -0.04 -12.09 -23.14
C THR A 32 0.38 -11.66 -21.74
N SER A 33 1.23 -10.63 -21.62
CA SER A 33 1.30 -9.88 -20.37
C SER A 33 0.05 -9.03 -20.33
N THR A 34 -1.06 -9.64 -19.93
CA THR A 34 -2.28 -8.94 -19.59
C THR A 34 -1.87 -7.76 -18.73
N SER A 35 -2.04 -6.54 -19.24
CA SER A 35 -2.00 -5.33 -18.42
C SER A 35 -3.26 -5.33 -17.56
N LEU A 36 -3.40 -6.35 -16.72
CA LEU A 36 -4.40 -6.43 -15.68
C LEU A 36 -4.09 -5.21 -14.84
N GLN A 37 -4.87 -4.15 -15.01
CA GLN A 37 -4.78 -2.94 -14.20
C GLN A 37 -4.60 -3.43 -12.77
N LYS A 38 -3.41 -3.23 -12.19
CA LYS A 38 -3.04 -3.91 -10.95
C LYS A 38 -3.93 -3.33 -9.86
N ILE A 39 -5.13 -3.91 -9.68
CA ILE A 39 -6.05 -3.60 -8.60
C ILE A 39 -5.23 -3.87 -7.35
N GLY A 40 -4.90 -2.80 -6.64
CA GLY A 40 -4.06 -2.92 -5.48
C GLY A 40 -4.77 -3.67 -4.37
N LYS A 41 -3.99 -4.08 -3.37
CA LYS A 41 -4.53 -4.77 -2.19
C LYS A 41 -5.59 -3.93 -1.46
N TRP A 42 -5.56 -2.60 -1.57
CA TRP A 42 -6.50 -1.69 -0.92
C TRP A 42 -7.90 -1.78 -1.51
N GLU A 43 -8.01 -1.68 -2.83
CA GLU A 43 -9.27 -1.74 -3.57
C GLU A 43 -9.91 -3.12 -3.49
N LYS A 44 -9.10 -4.19 -3.35
CA LYS A 44 -9.60 -5.55 -3.13
C LYS A 44 -10.35 -5.72 -1.81
N LYS A 45 -10.05 -4.90 -0.79
CA LYS A 45 -10.73 -5.01 0.52
C LYS A 45 -12.24 -4.74 0.43
N ASN A 46 -12.68 -3.88 -0.49
CA ASN A 46 -14.10 -3.63 -0.72
C ASN A 46 -14.86 -4.82 -1.32
N ARG A 47 -14.15 -5.81 -1.86
CA ARG A 47 -14.76 -7.03 -2.44
C ARG A 47 -14.92 -8.15 -1.42
N ILE A 48 -14.51 -7.94 -0.17
CA ILE A 48 -14.67 -8.93 0.89
C ILE A 48 -16.15 -8.97 1.26
N VAL A 49 -16.73 -10.16 1.14
CA VAL A 49 -18.12 -10.44 1.54
C VAL A 49 -18.08 -11.21 2.85
N TYR A 50 -18.75 -10.69 3.85
CA TYR A 50 -18.86 -11.35 5.16
C TYR A 50 -20.06 -12.30 5.19
N PRO A 51 -20.03 -13.35 6.02
CA PRO A 51 -21.21 -14.18 6.25
C PRO A 51 -22.35 -13.35 6.89
N PRO A 52 -23.61 -13.80 6.70
CA PRO A 52 -24.77 -13.16 7.32
C PRO A 52 -24.67 -13.18 8.84
N GLN A 53 -25.18 -12.14 9.50
CA GLN A 53 -25.17 -12.03 10.96
C GLN A 53 -26.32 -12.85 11.58
N LEU A 54 -26.09 -13.41 12.76
CA LEU A 54 -27.11 -14.08 13.55
C LEU A 54 -28.00 -13.07 14.29
N PRO A 55 -29.27 -13.42 14.59
CA PRO A 55 -30.11 -12.58 15.43
C PRO A 55 -29.52 -12.49 16.85
N GLY A 56 -29.25 -11.27 17.32
CA GLY A 56 -28.64 -11.00 18.64
C GLY A 56 -27.17 -10.58 18.59
N GLU A 57 -26.49 -10.73 17.45
CA GLU A 57 -25.17 -10.14 17.26
C GLU A 57 -25.25 -8.61 17.13
N PRO A 58 -24.23 -7.86 17.60
CA PRO A 58 -24.18 -6.42 17.39
C PRO A 58 -24.07 -6.11 15.89
N ARG A 59 -24.65 -4.96 15.50
CA ARG A 59 -24.55 -4.46 14.13
C ARG A 59 -23.07 -4.24 13.77
N ARG A 60 -22.59 -4.94 12.74
CA ARG A 60 -21.24 -4.74 12.21
C ARG A 60 -21.16 -3.40 11.47
N PRO A 61 -20.24 -2.48 11.80
CA PRO A 61 -20.11 -1.23 11.05
C PRO A 61 -19.62 -1.48 9.62
N ALA A 62 -20.12 -0.73 8.64
CA ALA A 62 -19.59 -0.79 7.28
C ALA A 62 -18.17 -0.21 7.21
N GLU A 63 -17.27 -0.93 6.54
CA GLU A 63 -15.92 -0.47 6.23
C GLU A 63 -15.80 -0.13 4.75
N ILE A 64 -15.30 1.06 4.43
CA ILE A 64 -15.13 1.53 3.06
C ILE A 64 -13.67 1.90 2.83
N TYR A 65 -13.04 1.23 1.86
CA TYR A 65 -11.67 1.51 1.46
C TYR A 65 -11.65 2.30 0.16
N HIS A 66 -11.01 3.47 0.15
CA HIS A 66 -10.79 4.22 -1.09
C HIS A 66 -9.35 4.71 -1.19
N CYS A 67 -8.86 4.90 -2.41
CA CYS A 67 -7.52 5.42 -2.61
C CYS A 67 -7.35 6.10 -3.97
N ARG A 68 -6.37 7.01 -4.03
CA ARG A 68 -5.96 7.64 -5.28
C ARG A 68 -4.47 7.44 -5.51
N ARG A 69 -4.14 6.99 -6.73
CA ARG A 69 -2.78 6.61 -7.13
C ARG A 69 -2.12 7.72 -7.96
N GLU A 70 -0.79 7.61 -8.03
CA GLU A 70 0.11 8.46 -8.85
C GLU A 70 -0.02 9.98 -8.70
N ILE A 71 -0.37 10.44 -7.50
CA ILE A 71 -0.51 11.86 -7.17
C ILE A 71 0.85 12.55 -7.27
N LYS A 72 0.92 13.65 -8.00
CA LYS A 72 2.13 14.47 -8.11
C LYS A 72 2.30 15.33 -6.85
N TYR A 73 2.78 14.70 -5.77
CA TYR A 73 3.05 15.33 -4.49
C TYR A 73 4.08 14.53 -3.67
N SER A 74 4.59 15.12 -2.57
CA SER A 74 5.47 14.42 -1.64
C SER A 74 4.66 13.55 -0.67
N LYS A 75 5.16 12.35 -0.37
CA LYS A 75 4.54 11.43 0.59
C LYS A 75 4.47 12.03 2.00
N ASP A 76 5.54 12.70 2.42
CA ASP A 76 5.68 13.18 3.80
C ASP A 76 4.80 14.39 4.05
N LYS A 77 4.75 15.32 3.08
CA LYS A 77 3.79 16.44 3.12
C LYS A 77 2.34 15.97 3.11
N MET A 78 2.05 14.89 2.38
CA MET A 78 0.73 14.27 2.40
C MET A 78 0.45 13.58 3.74
N TRP A 79 1.46 12.99 4.37
CA TRP A 79 1.32 12.29 5.64
C TRP A 79 0.87 13.22 6.77
N TYR A 80 1.39 14.46 6.82
CA TYR A 80 0.92 15.45 7.80
C TYR A 80 -0.58 15.77 7.65
N LEU A 81 -1.07 15.89 6.41
CA LEU A 81 -2.50 16.07 6.15
C LEU A 81 -3.30 14.83 6.53
N ALA A 82 -2.80 13.64 6.18
CA ALA A 82 -3.43 12.38 6.50
C ALA A 82 -3.55 12.16 8.02
N LYS A 83 -2.52 12.54 8.78
CA LYS A 83 -2.47 12.46 10.24
C LYS A 83 -3.42 13.49 10.89
N LEU A 84 -3.55 14.68 10.32
CA LEU A 84 -4.45 15.73 10.80
C LEU A 84 -5.93 15.29 10.78
N ILE A 85 -6.36 14.60 9.72
CA ILE A 85 -7.76 14.16 9.58
C ILE A 85 -8.04 12.78 10.20
N LYS A 86 -7.02 12.05 10.66
CA LYS A 86 -7.19 10.71 11.22
C LYS A 86 -7.94 10.79 12.55
N GLY A 87 -9.05 10.06 12.65
CA GLY A 87 -9.91 10.04 13.84
C GLY A 87 -11.00 11.11 13.86
N LEU A 88 -11.04 12.01 12.88
CA LEU A 88 -12.13 12.99 12.76
C LEU A 88 -13.37 12.39 12.07
N SER A 89 -14.52 13.02 12.29
CA SER A 89 -15.70 12.80 11.45
C SER A 89 -15.45 13.31 10.03
N ILE A 90 -16.19 12.79 9.04
CA ILE A 90 -16.05 13.22 7.65
C ILE A 90 -16.30 14.72 7.51
N ASP A 91 -17.36 15.24 8.11
CA ASP A 91 -17.76 16.64 7.94
C ASP A 91 -16.71 17.59 8.52
N GLN A 92 -16.17 17.24 9.69
CA GLN A 92 -15.08 18.01 10.30
C GLN A 92 -13.81 17.95 9.44
N ALA A 93 -13.47 16.79 8.89
CA ALA A 93 -12.31 16.65 8.00
C ALA A 93 -12.47 17.47 6.71
N LEU A 94 -13.67 17.48 6.10
CA LEU A 94 -13.96 18.28 4.91
C LEU A 94 -13.83 19.78 5.19
N ALA A 95 -14.36 20.26 6.32
CA ALA A 95 -14.23 21.65 6.74
C ALA A 95 -12.75 22.04 6.95
N GLN A 96 -11.95 21.20 7.60
CA GLN A 96 -10.52 21.46 7.81
C GLN A 96 -9.73 21.49 6.48
N LEU A 97 -10.07 20.62 5.54
CA LEU A 97 -9.39 20.54 4.25
C LEU A 97 -9.80 21.67 3.29
N GLU A 98 -11.00 22.21 3.44
CA GLU A 98 -11.51 23.32 2.63
C GLU A 98 -10.68 24.60 2.81
N PHE A 99 -10.31 24.92 4.06
CA PHE A 99 -9.51 26.11 4.37
C PHE A 99 -8.00 25.86 4.39
N SER A 100 -7.53 24.69 3.95
CA SER A 100 -6.10 24.40 3.91
C SER A 100 -5.48 24.82 2.57
N ASP A 101 -4.49 25.72 2.62
CA ASP A 101 -3.77 26.22 1.43
C ASP A 101 -2.91 25.16 0.72
N LYS A 102 -2.74 23.98 1.33
CA LYS A 102 -1.87 22.93 0.81
C LYS A 102 -2.51 22.30 -0.43
N LYS A 103 -1.74 22.18 -1.52
CA LYS A 103 -2.16 21.44 -2.74
C LYS A 103 -2.73 20.05 -2.44
N GLY A 104 -2.15 19.34 -1.47
CA GLY A 104 -2.61 18.01 -1.07
C GLY A 104 -4.02 17.99 -0.47
N ALA A 105 -4.46 19.09 0.14
CA ALA A 105 -5.77 19.16 0.79
C ALA A 105 -6.92 19.06 -0.23
N LYS A 106 -6.80 19.75 -1.37
CA LYS A 106 -7.77 19.64 -2.49
C LYS A 106 -7.92 18.19 -2.96
N VAL A 107 -6.79 17.50 -3.15
CA VAL A 107 -6.77 16.09 -3.59
C VAL A 107 -7.42 15.17 -2.55
N ILE A 108 -7.15 15.38 -1.26
CA ILE A 108 -7.77 14.56 -0.19
C ILE A 108 -9.27 14.85 -0.09
N LYS A 109 -9.69 16.12 -0.20
CA LYS A 109 -11.12 16.52 -0.20
C LYS A 109 -11.88 15.79 -1.29
N GLU A 110 -11.36 15.78 -2.52
CA GLU A 110 -11.94 15.01 -3.64
C GLU A 110 -12.04 13.51 -3.32
N VAL A 111 -10.98 12.91 -2.75
CA VAL A 111 -10.98 11.48 -2.38
C VAL A 111 -12.02 11.18 -1.29
N LEU A 112 -12.19 12.06 -0.30
CA LEU A 112 -13.19 11.87 0.76
C LEU A 112 -14.62 11.96 0.20
N LEU A 113 -14.90 12.91 -0.69
CA LEU A 113 -16.21 13.04 -1.34
C LEU A 113 -16.53 11.82 -2.21
N GLU A 114 -15.58 11.35 -3.03
CA GLU A 114 -15.73 10.12 -3.81
C GLU A 114 -15.99 8.90 -2.92
N ALA A 115 -15.28 8.80 -1.79
CA ALA A 115 -15.45 7.71 -0.84
C ALA A 115 -16.82 7.75 -0.14
N GLN A 116 -17.31 8.95 0.21
CA GLN A 116 -18.63 9.15 0.80
C GLN A 116 -19.75 8.77 -0.19
N GLU A 117 -19.63 9.18 -1.45
CA GLU A 117 -20.57 8.78 -2.50
C GLU A 117 -20.56 7.27 -2.75
N MET A 118 -19.38 6.65 -2.71
CA MET A 118 -19.24 5.20 -2.86
C MET A 118 -19.83 4.44 -1.67
N ALA A 119 -19.70 4.98 -0.45
CA ALA A 119 -20.29 4.39 0.75
C ALA A 119 -21.82 4.31 0.64
N VAL A 120 -22.47 5.40 0.22
CA VAL A 120 -23.92 5.44 0.02
C VAL A 120 -24.37 4.56 -1.13
N ARG A 121 -23.72 4.69 -2.30
CA ARG A 121 -24.17 4.03 -3.53
C ARG A 121 -23.89 2.53 -3.57
N LYS A 122 -22.79 2.06 -2.99
CA LYS A 122 -22.32 0.67 -3.13
C LYS A 122 -22.28 -0.13 -1.83
N HIS A 123 -22.02 0.52 -0.71
CA HIS A 123 -21.85 -0.14 0.59
C HIS A 123 -23.09 -0.02 1.50
N ASN A 124 -24.22 0.47 0.96
CA ASN A 124 -25.52 0.59 1.65
C ASN A 124 -25.44 1.37 2.97
N VAL A 125 -24.66 2.45 3.00
CA VAL A 125 -24.63 3.39 4.13
C VAL A 125 -25.74 4.42 3.93
N GLU A 126 -26.64 4.55 4.91
CA GLU A 126 -27.77 5.49 4.85
C GLU A 126 -27.33 6.94 5.07
N PHE A 127 -26.58 7.19 6.15
CA PHE A 127 -26.19 8.53 6.55
C PHE A 127 -24.77 8.89 6.09
N LYS A 128 -24.67 9.92 5.25
CA LYS A 128 -23.39 10.48 4.78
C LYS A 128 -22.50 11.03 5.89
N SER A 129 -23.12 11.60 6.92
CA SER A 129 -22.44 12.23 8.07
C SER A 129 -21.99 11.22 9.13
N ASN A 130 -22.64 10.06 9.22
CA ASN A 130 -22.33 9.02 10.21
C ASN A 130 -21.13 8.14 9.78
N LEU A 131 -20.06 8.81 9.36
CA LEU A 131 -18.82 8.19 8.91
C LEU A 131 -17.65 8.92 9.55
N HIS A 132 -16.66 8.17 10.00
CA HIS A 132 -15.41 8.71 10.50
C HIS A 132 -14.20 8.07 9.83
N ILE A 133 -13.08 8.79 9.87
CA ILE A 133 -11.83 8.37 9.24
C ILE A 133 -11.05 7.50 10.22
N ALA A 134 -11.16 6.18 10.10
CA ALA A 134 -10.43 5.23 10.94
C ALA A 134 -8.94 5.15 10.56
N GLU A 135 -8.65 5.04 9.26
CA GLU A 135 -7.28 5.03 8.75
C GLU A 135 -7.10 6.02 7.62
N SER A 136 -5.97 6.73 7.66
CA SER A 136 -5.56 7.68 6.64
C SER A 136 -4.05 7.53 6.48
N GLN A 137 -3.61 7.02 5.33
CA GLN A 137 -2.23 6.62 5.12
C GLN A 137 -1.70 7.12 3.76
N THR A 138 -0.38 7.27 3.66
CA THR A 138 0.28 7.71 2.42
C THR A 138 1.37 6.73 1.98
N GLY A 139 1.36 6.41 0.69
CA GLY A 139 2.33 5.53 0.05
C GLY A 139 3.28 6.30 -0.86
N ARG A 140 4.51 5.79 -1.03
CA ARG A 140 5.42 6.26 -2.07
C ARG A 140 4.99 5.66 -3.40
N GLY A 141 4.84 6.51 -4.42
CA GLY A 141 4.57 6.07 -5.79
C GLY A 141 5.84 5.87 -6.59
N ARG A 142 5.67 5.47 -7.86
CA ARG A 142 6.77 5.39 -8.82
C ARG A 142 7.37 6.78 -9.02
N TYR A 143 8.67 6.91 -8.78
CA TYR A 143 9.40 8.15 -9.03
C TYR A 143 10.07 8.09 -10.39
N VAL A 144 10.18 9.25 -11.04
CA VAL A 144 10.93 9.41 -12.29
C VAL A 144 12.28 10.04 -11.97
N LYS A 145 13.36 9.48 -12.50
CA LYS A 145 14.70 10.05 -12.38
C LYS A 145 14.92 11.08 -13.50
N ARG A 146 15.54 12.19 -13.15
CA ARG A 146 15.99 13.27 -14.05
C ARG A 146 17.40 13.70 -13.62
N THR A 147 18.18 14.21 -14.56
CA THR A 147 19.51 14.74 -14.25
C THR A 147 19.39 16.23 -13.94
N ARG A 148 20.06 16.68 -12.86
CA ARG A 148 20.22 18.09 -12.53
C ARG A 148 21.69 18.45 -12.74
N CYS A 149 21.96 19.37 -13.65
CA CYS A 149 23.31 19.86 -13.89
C CYS A 149 23.75 20.78 -12.75
N HIS A 150 25.00 20.66 -12.34
CA HIS A 150 25.67 21.51 -11.36
C HIS A 150 26.93 22.12 -11.98
N GLY A 151 27.59 23.03 -11.27
CA GLY A 151 28.86 23.61 -11.71
C GLY A 151 29.98 22.57 -11.79
N LYS A 152 31.09 22.93 -12.44
CA LYS A 152 32.31 22.10 -12.54
C LYS A 152 32.09 20.70 -13.14
N GLY A 153 31.19 20.57 -14.11
CA GLY A 153 30.90 19.29 -14.78
C GLY A 153 30.19 18.25 -13.91
N MET A 154 29.70 18.62 -12.73
CA MET A 154 29.00 17.71 -11.83
C MET A 154 27.51 17.58 -12.19
N PHE A 155 26.91 16.43 -11.90
CA PHE A 155 25.46 16.23 -12.03
C PHE A 155 24.88 15.42 -10.87
N GLY A 156 23.64 15.74 -10.50
CA GLY A 156 22.87 15.03 -9.49
C GLY A 156 21.65 14.33 -10.09
N ILE A 157 21.20 13.24 -9.48
CA ILE A 157 19.96 12.56 -9.90
C ILE A 157 18.78 13.13 -9.12
N MET A 158 17.99 13.97 -9.77
CA MET A 158 16.73 14.50 -9.26
C MET A 158 15.62 13.45 -9.37
N LYS A 159 14.92 13.19 -8.26
CA LYS A 159 13.79 12.27 -8.21
C LYS A 159 12.48 13.05 -8.21
N ILE A 160 11.74 12.99 -9.30
CA ILE A 160 10.37 13.49 -9.39
C ILE A 160 9.48 12.51 -8.62
N SER A 161 9.21 12.84 -7.36
CA SER A 161 8.37 12.02 -6.49
C SER A 161 6.90 12.10 -6.90
N ARG A 162 6.22 10.97 -6.71
CA ARG A 162 4.77 10.79 -6.71
C ARG A 162 4.38 10.03 -5.45
N CYS A 163 3.15 10.17 -5.01
CA CYS A 163 2.61 9.46 -3.85
C CYS A 163 1.25 8.84 -4.14
N HIS A 164 0.78 8.06 -3.19
CA HIS A 164 -0.55 7.47 -3.15
C HIS A 164 -1.20 7.88 -1.83
N TYR A 165 -2.51 8.08 -1.85
CA TYR A 165 -3.29 8.39 -0.65
C TYR A 165 -4.34 7.30 -0.46
N PHE A 166 -4.46 6.80 0.76
CA PHE A 166 -5.34 5.71 1.16
C PHE A 166 -6.19 6.15 2.34
N VAL A 167 -7.49 5.87 2.28
CA VAL A 167 -8.44 6.16 3.35
C VAL A 167 -9.34 4.95 3.62
N LYS A 168 -9.57 4.68 4.91
CA LYS A 168 -10.58 3.74 5.42
C LYS A 168 -11.61 4.56 6.19
N LEU A 169 -12.84 4.58 5.68
CA LEU A 169 -13.99 5.13 6.40
C LEU A 169 -14.70 3.99 7.12
N VAL A 170 -15.19 4.28 8.32
CA VAL A 170 -15.97 3.34 9.12
C VAL A 170 -17.27 4.02 9.50
N GLU A 171 -18.36 3.27 9.41
CA GLU A 171 -19.68 3.69 9.86
C GLU A 171 -19.73 3.87 11.38
N GLY A 172 -20.36 4.96 11.81
CA GLY A 172 -20.52 5.31 13.22
C GLY A 172 -19.83 6.61 13.60
N PRO A 173 -20.12 7.14 14.80
CA PRO A 173 -19.47 8.33 15.32
C PRO A 173 -17.97 8.08 15.52
N PRO A 174 -17.14 9.12 15.45
CA PRO A 174 -15.73 8.99 15.76
C PRO A 174 -15.55 8.51 17.20
N PRO A 175 -14.64 7.56 17.45
CA PRO A 175 -14.36 7.12 18.82
C PRO A 175 -13.81 8.30 19.63
N PRO A 176 -14.19 8.42 20.92
CA PRO A 176 -13.64 9.46 21.77
C PRO A 176 -12.12 9.28 21.90
N PRO A 177 -11.35 10.38 21.97
CA PRO A 177 -9.92 10.26 22.23
C PRO A 177 -9.69 9.59 23.58
N GLU A 178 -8.68 8.74 23.65
CA GLU A 178 -8.29 8.10 24.90
C GLU A 178 -7.90 9.19 25.91
N PRO A 179 -8.48 9.17 27.13
CA PRO A 179 -8.14 10.15 28.14
C PRO A 179 -6.67 10.00 28.54
N PRO A 180 -5.98 11.10 28.90
CA PRO A 180 -4.63 11.01 29.43
C PRO A 180 -4.61 10.17 30.70
N ARG A 181 -3.56 9.36 30.87
CA ARG A 181 -3.39 8.52 32.07
C ARG A 181 -3.29 9.40 33.31
N THR A 182 -4.13 9.12 34.31
CA THR A 182 -4.12 9.85 35.58
C THR A 182 -3.00 9.34 36.49
N GLY A 183 -2.62 10.13 37.50
CA GLY A 183 -1.66 9.69 38.52
C GLY A 183 -2.15 8.47 39.31
N PHE A 184 -3.46 8.33 39.50
CA PHE A 184 -4.05 7.15 40.15
C PHE A 184 -3.90 5.91 39.28
N ASP A 185 -4.11 6.03 37.97
CA ASP A 185 -3.90 4.92 37.03
C ASP A 185 -2.44 4.47 37.04
N GLN A 186 -1.50 5.41 37.05
CA GLN A 186 -0.06 5.13 37.14
C GLN A 186 0.29 4.44 38.46
N ALA A 187 -0.24 4.91 39.59
CA ALA A 187 -0.03 4.28 40.89
C ALA A 187 -0.61 2.86 40.92
N LYS A 188 -1.80 2.65 40.36
CA LYS A 188 -2.43 1.33 40.24
C LYS A 188 -1.61 0.39 39.35
N GLU A 189 -1.14 0.86 38.20
CA GLU A 189 -0.27 0.10 37.30
C GLU A 189 1.04 -0.30 38.00
N TYR A 190 1.67 0.63 38.70
CA TYR A 190 2.88 0.37 39.49
C TYR A 190 2.65 -0.69 40.57
N VAL A 191 1.57 -0.55 41.36
CA VAL A 191 1.20 -1.55 42.38
C VAL A 191 0.90 -2.91 41.74
N GLN A 192 0.24 -2.93 40.58
CA GLN A 192 -0.03 -4.17 39.85
C GLN A 192 1.27 -4.83 39.35
N GLN A 193 2.24 -4.06 38.85
CA GLN A 193 3.56 -4.57 38.47
C GLN A 193 4.28 -5.18 39.67
N LEU A 194 4.23 -4.53 40.84
CA LEU A 194 4.79 -5.07 42.09
C LEU A 194 4.09 -6.35 42.55
N ARG A 195 2.79 -6.51 42.31
CA ARG A 195 2.03 -7.73 42.64
C ARG A 195 2.31 -8.87 41.67
N ASN A 196 2.48 -8.55 40.38
CA ASN A 196 2.73 -9.53 39.33
C ASN A 196 4.17 -10.08 39.36
N ARG A 197 5.05 -9.58 40.24
CA ARG A 197 6.42 -10.10 40.36
C ARG A 197 6.40 -11.50 40.96
N THR A 198 7.00 -12.45 40.25
CA THR A 198 7.24 -13.81 40.73
C THR A 198 8.75 -14.04 40.90
N LEU A 199 9.14 -15.05 41.68
CA LEU A 199 10.55 -15.44 41.79
C LEU A 199 10.99 -16.02 40.45
N VAL A 200 12.06 -15.46 39.86
CA VAL A 200 12.48 -15.79 38.48
C VAL A 200 13.26 -17.10 38.41
N HIS A 201 13.95 -17.49 39.49
CA HIS A 201 14.91 -18.61 39.50
C HIS A 201 14.53 -19.72 40.47
N THR A 202 13.28 -19.78 40.91
CA THR A 202 12.80 -20.84 41.81
C THR A 202 11.38 -21.25 41.42
N LEU A 203 11.04 -22.51 41.70
CA LEU A 203 9.68 -23.04 41.54
C LEU A 203 8.74 -22.48 42.60
#